data_AF-A0A1X2FJC5-F1
#
_entry.id   AF-A0A1X2FJC5-F1
#
_cell.length_a   1.000
_cell.length_b   1.000
_cell.length_c   1.000
_cell.angle_alpha   90.00
_cell.angle_beta   90.00
_cell.angle_gamma   90.00
#
_symmetry.space_group_name_H-M   'P 1'
#
loop_
_entity.id
_entity.type
_entity.pdbx_description
1 polymer ?
#
loop_
_entity_poly.entity_id
_entity_poly.type
_entity_poly.pdbx_seq_one_letter_code
_entity_poly.pdbx_strand_id
1 'polypeptide(L)'
;MTLLLPSKPEQMPKTRLKLAALASNRQRSEAAGREQADQAQRALKVLQESGDHAHQRWIDALQQRIDHPTYSLRKCGETMTPPLSKHQYSALLRRALLAADTLESQS
;
A
#
# COMPACT_ATOMS: atom_id res chain seq x y z
N MET A 1 -53.46 -22.64 -26.75
CA MET A 1 -52.66 -21.46 -26.39
C MET A 1 -52.13 -21.65 -24.97
N THR A 2 -50.89 -22.13 -24.82
CA THR A 2 -50.27 -22.31 -23.49
C THR A 2 -49.27 -21.18 -23.29
N LEU A 3 -49.56 -20.30 -22.33
CA LEU A 3 -48.70 -19.19 -21.94
C LEU A 3 -47.76 -19.62 -20.80
N LEU A 4 -46.49 -19.25 -20.98
CA LEU A 4 -45.59 -18.66 -19.98
C LEU A 4 -44.98 -19.56 -18.88
N LEU A 5 -43.64 -19.61 -18.86
CA LEU A 5 -42.85 -19.02 -17.76
C LEU A 5 -41.41 -18.76 -18.24
N PRO A 6 -40.89 -17.52 -18.13
CA PRO A 6 -39.47 -17.27 -18.33
C PRO A 6 -38.68 -17.88 -17.17
N SER A 7 -37.65 -18.66 -17.50
CA SER A 7 -36.67 -19.19 -16.56
C SER A 7 -36.11 -18.06 -15.70
N LYS A 8 -36.26 -18.17 -14.38
CA LYS A 8 -35.60 -17.28 -13.41
C LYS A 8 -34.11 -17.18 -13.76
N PRO A 9 -33.51 -15.98 -13.81
CA PRO A 9 -32.07 -15.87 -13.97
C PRO A 9 -31.39 -16.59 -12.80
N GLU A 10 -30.49 -17.50 -13.14
CA GLU A 10 -29.68 -18.28 -12.22
C GLU A 10 -28.89 -17.32 -11.32
N GLN A 11 -29.40 -17.09 -10.11
CA GLN A 11 -28.76 -16.19 -9.16
C GLN A 11 -27.47 -16.83 -8.68
N MET A 12 -26.33 -16.27 -9.07
CA MET A 12 -25.02 -16.72 -8.58
C MET A 12 -24.99 -16.71 -7.04
N PRO A 13 -24.47 -17.76 -6.39
CA PRO A 13 -24.44 -17.84 -4.94
C PRO A 13 -23.58 -16.70 -4.36
N LYS A 14 -24.15 -15.93 -3.42
CA LYS A 14 -23.54 -14.74 -2.78
C LYS A 14 -22.12 -14.97 -2.26
N THR A 15 -21.78 -16.21 -1.90
CA THR A 15 -20.45 -16.63 -1.46
C THR A 15 -19.39 -16.50 -2.55
N ARG A 16 -19.70 -16.86 -3.80
CA ARG A 16 -18.76 -16.75 -4.93
C ARG A 16 -18.45 -15.29 -5.28
N LEU A 17 -19.47 -14.44 -5.24
CA LEU A 17 -19.30 -12.98 -5.46
C LEU A 17 -18.41 -12.35 -4.39
N LYS A 18 -18.59 -12.73 -3.11
CA LYS A 18 -17.72 -12.28 -2.01
C LYS A 18 -16.27 -12.72 -2.20
N LEU A 19 -16.03 -13.98 -2.58
CA LEU A 19 -14.68 -14.50 -2.81
C LEU A 19 -13.98 -13.80 -3.97
N ALA A 20 -14.68 -13.59 -5.09
CA ALA A 20 -14.14 -12.84 -6.24
C ALA A 20 -13.78 -11.40 -5.87
N ALA A 21 -14.64 -10.72 -5.10
CA ALA A 21 -14.37 -9.36 -4.63
C ALA A 21 -13.14 -9.29 -3.70
N LEU A 22 -12.98 -10.27 -2.80
CA LEU A 22 -11.81 -10.37 -1.92
C LEU A 22 -10.51 -10.59 -2.71
N ALA A 23 -10.53 -11.49 -3.69
CA ALA A 23 -9.37 -11.75 -4.56
C ALA A 23 -8.99 -10.51 -5.37
N SER A 24 -9.97 -9.83 -5.96
CA SER A 24 -9.76 -8.58 -6.70
C SER A 24 -9.18 -7.47 -5.82
N ASN A 25 -9.68 -7.32 -4.59
CA ASN A 25 -9.17 -6.33 -3.65
C ASN A 25 -7.72 -6.63 -3.22
N ARG A 26 -7.40 -7.92 -3.01
CA ARG A 26 -6.04 -8.37 -2.69
C ARG A 26 -5.07 -8.01 -3.81
N GLN A 27 -5.41 -8.36 -5.05
CA GLN A 27 -4.57 -8.07 -6.22
C GLN A 27 -4.30 -6.56 -6.37
N ARG A 28 -5.33 -5.72 -6.25
CA ARG A 28 -5.15 -4.26 -6.30
C ARG A 28 -4.26 -3.74 -5.17
N SER A 29 -4.44 -4.27 -3.96
CA SER A 29 -3.65 -3.85 -2.80
C SER A 29 -2.18 -4.25 -2.94
N GLU A 30 -1.90 -5.43 -3.49
CA GLU A 30 -0.53 -5.89 -3.75
C GLU A 30 0.14 -5.08 -4.87
N ALA A 31 -0.58 -4.77 -5.95
CA ALA A 31 -0.07 -3.91 -7.01
C ALA A 31 0.27 -2.50 -6.49
N ALA A 32 -0.65 -1.87 -5.75
CA ALA A 32 -0.40 -0.57 -5.12
C ALA A 32 0.76 -0.62 -4.13
N GLY A 33 0.90 -1.74 -3.40
CA GLY A 33 2.01 -1.95 -2.47
C GLY A 33 3.39 -2.03 -3.15
N ARG A 34 3.45 -2.57 -4.37
CA ARG A 34 4.67 -2.60 -5.19
C ARG A 34 4.99 -1.24 -5.77
N GLU A 35 4.01 -0.55 -6.31
CA GLU A 35 4.18 0.83 -6.81
C GLU A 35 4.71 1.77 -5.71
N GLN A 36 4.17 1.64 -4.49
CA GLN A 36 4.69 2.38 -3.34
C GLN A 36 6.12 1.99 -2.95
N ALA A 37 6.53 0.75 -3.17
CA ALA A 37 7.92 0.34 -2.93
C ALA A 37 8.86 0.97 -3.97
N ASP A 38 8.46 1.05 -5.23
CA ASP A 38 9.25 1.71 -6.28
C ASP A 38 9.39 3.22 -6.01
N GLN A 39 8.31 3.88 -5.57
CA GLN A 39 8.36 5.27 -5.11
C GLN A 39 9.28 5.42 -3.89
N ALA A 40 9.22 4.48 -2.95
CA ALA A 40 10.04 4.51 -1.75
C ALA A 40 11.53 4.36 -2.05
N GLN A 41 11.92 3.56 -3.05
CA GLN A 41 13.32 3.44 -3.48
C GLN A 41 13.90 4.77 -3.96
N ARG A 42 13.14 5.51 -4.77
CA ARG A 42 13.57 6.84 -5.25
C ARG A 42 13.69 7.83 -4.08
N ALA A 43 12.68 7.88 -3.23
CA ALA A 43 12.67 8.76 -2.08
C ALA A 43 13.80 8.46 -1.08
N LEU A 44 14.10 7.18 -0.87
CA LEU A 44 15.18 6.74 0.02
C LEU A 44 16.53 7.31 -0.44
N LYS A 45 16.81 7.24 -1.75
CA LYS A 45 18.04 7.77 -2.32
C LYS A 45 18.20 9.27 -2.06
N VAL A 46 17.15 10.06 -2.36
CA VAL A 46 17.16 11.51 -2.16
C VAL A 46 17.39 11.87 -0.67
N LEU A 47 16.70 11.18 0.24
CA LEU A 47 16.84 11.43 1.68
C LEU A 47 18.21 11.01 2.23
N GLN A 48 18.83 9.96 1.68
CA GLN A 48 20.18 9.55 2.06
C GLN A 48 21.23 10.55 1.56
N GLU A 49 21.06 11.07 0.35
CA GLU A 49 21.95 12.07 -0.24
C GLU A 49 21.89 13.42 0.49
N SER A 50 20.75 13.76 1.10
CA SER A 50 20.62 14.97 1.92
C SER A 50 21.44 14.92 3.22
N GLY A 51 21.84 13.73 3.69
CA GLY A 51 22.69 13.55 4.86
C GLY A 51 22.07 13.95 6.20
N ASP A 52 20.76 14.23 6.26
CA ASP A 52 20.10 14.70 7.47
C ASP A 52 19.62 13.52 8.34
N HIS A 53 20.25 13.35 9.50
CA HIS A 53 19.88 12.33 10.47
C HIS A 53 18.46 12.49 11.05
N ALA A 54 17.86 13.68 10.98
CA ALA A 54 16.47 13.90 11.39
C ALA A 54 15.48 13.02 10.60
N HIS A 55 15.88 12.57 9.40
CA HIS A 55 15.06 11.74 8.51
C HIS A 55 15.17 10.24 8.79
N GLN A 56 15.92 9.78 9.80
CA GLN A 56 16.15 8.34 10.03
C GLN A 56 14.84 7.54 10.11
N ARG A 57 13.83 8.07 10.79
CA ARG A 57 12.54 7.39 10.92
C ARG A 57 11.76 7.30 9.60
N TRP A 58 11.99 8.23 8.69
CA TRP A 58 11.45 8.19 7.33
C TRP A 58 12.19 7.15 6.49
N ILE A 59 13.51 7.15 6.57
CA ILE A 59 14.39 6.15 5.95
C ILE A 59 13.95 4.74 6.37
N ASP A 60 13.77 4.50 7.67
CA ASP A 60 13.33 3.20 8.19
C ASP A 60 11.95 2.80 7.64
N ALA A 61 11.01 3.74 7.56
CA ALA A 61 9.67 3.48 7.04
C ALA A 61 9.67 3.16 5.53
N LEU A 62 10.52 3.85 4.75
CA LEU A 62 10.74 3.61 3.33
C LEU A 62 11.40 2.25 3.12
N GLN A 63 12.45 1.94 3.86
CA GLN A 63 13.13 0.63 3.80
C GLN A 63 12.15 -0.50 4.13
N GLN A 64 11.33 -0.35 5.18
CA GLN A 64 10.30 -1.33 5.53
C GLN A 64 9.29 -1.58 4.40
N ARG A 65 8.98 -0.53 3.60
CA ARG A 65 8.10 -0.65 2.43
C ARG A 65 8.78 -1.38 1.28
N ILE A 66 10.05 -1.09 1.05
CA ILE A 66 10.89 -1.68 0.00
C ILE A 66 11.11 -3.17 0.25
N ASP A 67 11.47 -3.55 1.48
CA ASP A 67 11.76 -4.94 1.85
C ASP A 67 10.51 -5.82 1.83
N HIS A 68 9.34 -5.21 2.03
CA HIS A 68 8.07 -5.94 2.12
C HIS A 68 6.95 -5.31 1.27
N PRO A 69 7.07 -5.36 -0.07
CA PRO A 69 6.16 -4.71 -1.00
C PRO A 69 4.78 -5.37 -1.08
N THR A 70 4.57 -6.50 -0.42
CA THR A 70 3.28 -7.20 -0.33
C THR A 70 2.66 -7.13 1.06
N TYR A 71 3.37 -6.60 2.05
CA TYR A 71 2.81 -6.45 3.40
C TYR A 71 1.74 -5.38 3.41
N SER A 72 0.71 -5.63 4.22
CA SER A 72 -0.26 -4.60 4.56
C SER A 72 0.41 -3.48 5.34
N LEU A 73 -0.10 -2.25 5.22
CA LEU A 73 0.39 -1.09 5.99
C LEU A 73 0.35 -1.32 7.51
N ARG A 74 -0.62 -2.13 7.98
CA ARG A 74 -0.69 -2.53 9.38
C ARG A 74 0.52 -3.38 9.76
N LYS A 75 0.84 -4.40 8.96
CA LYS A 75 1.97 -5.30 9.21
C LYS A 75 3.30 -4.56 9.16
N CYS A 76 3.47 -3.63 8.21
CA CYS A 76 4.67 -2.78 8.15
C CYS A 76 4.82 -1.93 9.43
N GLY A 77 3.74 -1.32 9.92
CA GLY A 77 3.79 -0.55 11.16
C GLY A 77 4.11 -1.40 12.38
N GLU A 78 3.53 -2.60 12.48
CA GLU A 78 3.76 -3.53 13.60
C GLU A 78 5.22 -4.02 13.67
N THR A 79 5.94 -4.08 12.56
CA THR A 79 7.35 -4.51 12.50
C THR A 79 8.36 -3.38 12.67
N MET A 80 7.91 -2.12 12.72
CA MET A 80 8.79 -0.99 13.06
C MET A 80 9.17 -1.00 14.54
N THR A 81 10.26 -0.31 14.87
CA THR A 81 10.69 -0.06 16.25
C THR A 81 10.79 1.45 16.50
N PRO A 82 9.97 2.03 17.41
CA PRO A 82 8.83 1.42 18.09
C PRO A 82 7.67 1.07 17.12
N PRO A 83 6.81 0.09 17.45
CA PRO A 83 5.69 -0.31 16.61
C PRO A 83 4.70 0.84 16.38
N LEU A 84 4.13 0.88 15.18
CA LEU A 84 3.15 1.87 14.75
C LEU A 84 1.83 1.23 14.36
N SER A 85 0.73 1.94 14.64
CA SER A 85 -0.55 1.61 14.02
C SER A 85 -0.49 1.84 12.50
N LYS A 86 -1.43 1.21 11.77
CA LYS A 86 -1.62 1.41 10.32
C LYS A 86 -1.66 2.90 9.94
N HIS A 87 -2.38 3.72 10.71
CA HIS A 87 -2.57 5.14 10.40
C HIS A 87 -1.29 5.94 10.59
N GLN A 88 -0.55 5.66 11.67
CA GLN A 88 0.74 6.28 11.94
C GLN A 88 1.76 5.91 10.87
N TYR A 89 1.89 4.63 10.52
CA TYR A 89 2.78 4.19 9.44
C TYR A 89 2.41 4.84 8.10
N SER A 90 1.12 4.86 7.75
CA SER A 90 0.65 5.49 6.51
C SER A 90 0.93 6.99 6.45
N ALA A 91 0.77 7.72 7.56
CA ALA A 91 1.10 9.14 7.62
C ALA A 91 2.61 9.38 7.54
N LEU A 92 3.40 8.55 8.22
CA LEU A 92 4.87 8.61 8.20
C LEU A 92 5.41 8.39 6.79
N LEU A 93 4.95 7.33 6.10
CA LEU A 93 5.34 7.00 4.74
C LEU A 93 5.00 8.14 3.76
N ARG A 94 3.81 8.73 3.86
CA ARG A 94 3.44 9.88 3.01
C ARG A 94 4.33 11.08 3.23
N ARG A 95 4.68 11.39 4.48
CA ARG A 95 5.57 12.52 4.81
C ARG A 95 6.98 12.28 4.26
N ALA A 96 7.48 11.05 4.38
CA ALA A 96 8.77 10.66 3.83
C ALA A 96 8.83 10.87 2.30
N LEU A 97 7.81 10.40 1.58
CA LEU A 97 7.71 10.57 0.12
C LEU A 97 7.62 12.06 -0.26
N LEU A 98 6.79 12.84 0.43
CA LEU A 98 6.64 14.27 0.16
C LEU A 98 7.93 15.07 0.44
N ALA A 99 8.65 14.73 1.50
CA ALA A 99 9.91 15.37 1.84
C ALA A 99 10.97 15.13 0.76
N ALA A 100 11.07 13.88 0.27
CA ALA A 100 11.97 13.57 -0.83
C ALA A 100 11.61 14.33 -2.13
N ASP A 101 10.33 14.38 -2.49
CA ASP A 101 9.83 15.15 -3.65
C ASP A 101 10.16 16.64 -3.55
N THR A 102 10.07 17.20 -2.33
CA THR A 102 10.43 18.60 -2.05
C THR A 102 11.92 18.84 -2.22
N LEU A 103 12.78 17.92 -1.76
CA LEU A 103 14.24 18.03 -1.89
C LEU A 103 14.70 17.85 -3.34
N GLU A 104 14.09 16.92 -4.07
CA GLU A 104 14.38 16.70 -5.50
C GLU A 104 14.02 17.94 -6.33
N SER A 105 12.91 18.61 -6.01
CA SER A 105 12.50 19.85 -6.69
C SER A 105 13.40 21.07 -6.39
N GLN A 106 14.26 20.98 -5.37
CA GLN A 106 15.16 22.06 -4.95
C GLN A 106 16.61 21.86 -5.43
N SER A 107 16.91 20.69 -6.00
CA SER A 107 18.23 20.31 -6.51
C SER A 107 18.37 20.61 -8.00
#